data_AF-A0A377LZ87-F1
#
_entry.id   AF-A0A377LZ87-F1
#
_cell.length_a   1.000
_cell.length_b   1.000
_cell.length_c   1.000
_cell.angle_alpha   90.00
_cell.angle_beta   90.00
_cell.angle_gamma   90.00
#
_symmetry.space_group_name_H-M   'P 1'
#
loop_
_entity.id
_entity.type
_entity.pdbx_description
1 polymer ?
#
loop_
_entity_poly.entity_id
_entity_poly.type
_entity_poly.pdbx_seq_one_letter_code
_entity_poly.pdbx_strand_id
1 'polypeptide(L)'
;MAFTRKHYFDRMMEWPPLVAKLHQAQRENLDPASDEAQKLAETWLALFQSYAGTNPETQQKFRAAMQQEPHLMKGTWMTPAVLEWLQQAIGIMMQRRFSASDESQIR
;
A
#
# COMPACT_ATOMS: atom_id res chain seq x y z
N MET A 1 20.64 4.60 16.63
CA MET A 1 19.32 4.91 17.23
C MET A 1 18.32 3.85 16.77
N ALA A 2 17.81 3.04 17.70
CA ALA A 2 16.97 1.87 17.45
C ALA A 2 15.49 2.28 17.41
N PHE A 3 14.91 2.39 16.21
CA PHE A 3 13.46 2.54 16.07
C PHE A 3 12.77 1.19 16.30
N THR A 4 12.26 1.03 17.52
CA THR A 4 11.00 0.33 17.86
C THR A 4 10.70 -0.99 17.12
N ARG A 5 11.52 -2.00 17.38
CA ARG A 5 11.25 -3.42 17.03
C ARG A 5 9.95 -3.98 17.64
N LYS A 6 9.33 -3.28 18.59
CA LYS A 6 8.18 -3.75 19.37
C LYS A 6 6.84 -3.58 18.64
N HIS A 7 6.66 -2.54 17.83
CA HIS A 7 5.44 -2.36 17.01
C HIS A 7 5.47 -3.11 15.68
N TYR A 8 6.66 -3.56 15.26
CA TYR A 8 6.87 -4.33 14.04
C TYR A 8 6.03 -5.61 14.03
N PHE A 9 6.03 -6.39 15.13
CA PHE A 9 5.33 -7.67 15.18
C PHE A 9 3.81 -7.56 15.30
N ASP A 10 3.28 -6.58 16.05
CA ASP A 10 1.82 -6.43 16.25
C ASP A 10 1.08 -6.13 14.93
N ARG A 11 1.67 -5.27 14.09
CA ARG A 11 1.05 -4.88 12.81
C ARG A 11 1.45 -5.77 11.64
N MET A 12 2.47 -6.61 11.79
CA MET A 12 2.80 -7.65 10.81
C MET A 12 1.64 -8.62 10.58
N MET A 13 0.76 -8.83 11.56
CA MET A 13 -0.41 -9.71 11.41
C MET A 13 -1.51 -9.10 10.53
N GLU A 14 -1.53 -7.78 10.33
CA GLU A 14 -2.52 -7.09 9.49
C GLU A 14 -2.17 -7.17 7.99
N TRP A 15 -0.89 -7.41 7.67
CA TRP A 15 -0.39 -7.49 6.29
C TRP A 15 -0.86 -8.73 5.51
N PRO A 16 -0.75 -9.98 6.03
CA PRO A 16 -1.16 -11.18 5.31
C PRO A 16 -2.62 -11.16 4.80
N PRO A 17 -3.64 -10.80 5.61
CA PRO A 17 -5.01 -10.76 5.11
C PRO A 17 -5.23 -9.64 4.08
N LEU A 18 -4.54 -8.51 4.21
CA LEU A 18 -4.60 -7.44 3.20
C LEU A 18 -3.99 -7.89 1.87
N VAL A 19 -2.79 -8.49 1.90
CA VAL A 19 -2.13 -8.96 0.69
C VAL A 19 -2.95 -10.08 0.01
N ALA A 20 -3.58 -10.97 0.78
CA ALA A 20 -4.49 -11.97 0.23
C ALA A 20 -5.67 -11.33 -0.54
N LYS A 21 -6.28 -10.26 0.00
CA LYS A 21 -7.35 -9.52 -0.69
C LYS A 21 -6.87 -8.82 -1.95
N LEU A 22 -5.67 -8.24 -1.94
CA LEU A 22 -5.07 -7.63 -3.12
C LEU A 22 -4.80 -8.66 -4.23
N HIS A 23 -4.34 -9.85 -3.85
CA HIS A 23 -4.21 -10.98 -4.78
C HIS A 23 -5.54 -11.42 -5.35
N GLN A 24 -6.58 -11.49 -4.52
CA GLN A 24 -7.92 -11.85 -4.97
C GLN A 24 -8.45 -10.82 -5.98
N ALA A 25 -8.40 -9.54 -5.64
CA ALA A 25 -8.84 -8.46 -6.52
C ALA A 25 -8.07 -8.47 -7.86
N GLN A 26 -6.76 -8.70 -7.82
CA GLN A 26 -5.94 -8.84 -9.03
C GLN A 26 -6.33 -10.07 -9.85
N ARG A 27 -6.56 -11.23 -9.23
CA ARG A 27 -6.96 -12.48 -9.91
C ARG A 27 -8.35 -12.36 -10.54
N GLU A 28 -9.27 -11.67 -9.87
CA GLU A 28 -10.62 -11.42 -10.34
C GLU A 28 -10.68 -10.32 -11.41
N ASN A 29 -9.55 -9.68 -11.74
CA ASN A 29 -9.47 -8.50 -12.61
C ASN A 29 -10.44 -7.41 -12.16
N LEU A 30 -10.53 -7.20 -10.84
CA LEU A 30 -11.35 -6.16 -10.25
C LEU A 30 -10.92 -4.80 -10.80
N ASP A 31 -11.89 -3.97 -11.19
CA ASP A 31 -11.60 -2.63 -11.68
C ASP A 31 -10.89 -1.82 -10.59
N PRO A 32 -9.67 -1.31 -10.82
CA PRO A 32 -8.96 -0.48 -9.85
C PRO A 32 -9.71 0.81 -9.48
N ALA A 33 -10.69 1.24 -10.28
CA ALA A 33 -11.58 2.37 -9.99
C ALA A 33 -12.80 1.98 -9.11
N SER A 34 -13.08 0.70 -8.91
CA SER A 34 -14.22 0.25 -8.12
C SER A 34 -14.09 0.65 -6.65
N ASP A 35 -15.23 0.82 -5.96
CA ASP A 35 -15.23 1.19 -4.54
C ASP A 35 -14.48 0.18 -3.67
N GLU A 36 -14.52 -1.10 -4.03
CA GLU A 36 -13.79 -2.15 -3.33
C GLU A 36 -12.28 -2.04 -3.53
N ALA A 37 -11.82 -1.78 -4.77
CA ALA A 37 -10.41 -1.55 -5.04
C ALA A 37 -9.87 -0.30 -4.33
N GLN A 38 -10.67 0.77 -4.28
CA GLN A 38 -10.30 2.01 -3.60
C GLN A 38 -10.17 1.80 -2.09
N LYS A 39 -11.10 1.06 -1.45
CA LYS A 39 -10.98 0.69 -0.03
C LYS A 39 -9.72 -0.12 0.27
N LEU A 40 -9.36 -1.04 -0.63
CA LEU A 40 -8.11 -1.82 -0.50
C LEU A 40 -6.87 -0.93 -0.61
N ALA A 41 -6.86 0.01 -1.56
CA ALA A 41 -5.78 0.98 -1.73
C ALA A 41 -5.64 1.92 -0.51
N GLU A 42 -6.76 2.41 0.04
CA GLU A 42 -6.79 3.23 1.25
C GLU A 42 -6.26 2.45 2.47
N THR A 43 -6.73 1.22 2.65
CA THR A 43 -6.29 0.34 3.75
C THR A 43 -4.80 0.05 3.64
N TRP A 44 -4.30 -0.21 2.43
CA TRP A 44 -2.88 -0.40 2.18
C TRP A 44 -2.07 0.85 2.50
N LEU A 45 -2.52 2.03 2.07
CA LEU A 45 -1.82 3.28 2.35
C LEU A 45 -1.83 3.62 3.85
N ALA A 46 -2.93 3.39 4.56
CA ALA A 46 -3.03 3.59 6.00
C ALA A 46 -2.10 2.64 6.76
N LEU A 47 -2.08 1.35 6.39
CA LEU A 47 -1.20 0.36 7.01
C LEU A 47 0.27 0.67 6.70
N PHE A 48 0.58 1.05 5.46
CA PHE A 48 1.92 1.44 5.04
C PHE A 48 2.42 2.69 5.78
N GLN A 49 1.59 3.72 5.93
CA GLN A 49 1.92 4.91 6.72
C GLN A 49 2.07 4.62 8.21
N SER A 50 1.23 3.74 8.77
CA SER A 50 1.38 3.30 10.16
C SER A 50 2.66 2.47 10.37
N TYR A 51 3.13 1.78 9.33
CA TYR A 51 4.30 0.92 9.39
C TYR A 51 5.61 1.68 9.13
N ALA A 52 5.70 2.44 8.04
CA ALA A 52 6.89 3.22 7.66
C ALA A 52 6.96 4.59 8.35
N GLY A 53 5.89 5.00 9.05
CA GLY A 53 5.69 6.37 9.48
C GLY A 53 5.51 7.32 8.29
N THR A 54 5.38 8.61 8.60
CA THR A 54 5.40 9.69 7.61
C THR A 54 6.82 10.09 7.19
N ASN A 55 7.86 9.38 7.70
CA ASN A 55 9.24 9.73 7.42
C ASN A 55 9.69 9.17 6.07
N PRO A 56 9.98 10.02 5.06
CA PRO A 56 10.38 9.57 3.72
C PRO A 56 11.64 8.69 3.73
N GLU A 57 12.55 8.89 4.68
CA GLU A 57 13.78 8.09 4.80
C GLU A 57 13.49 6.63 5.16
N THR A 58 12.45 6.38 5.97
CA THR A 58 12.04 5.02 6.36
C THR A 58 11.35 4.31 5.19
N GLN A 59 10.51 5.02 4.43
CA GLN A 59 9.90 4.49 3.21
C GLN A 59 10.94 4.15 2.14
N GLN A 60 11.99 4.96 2.03
CA GLN A 60 13.07 4.74 1.07
C GLN A 60 13.97 3.57 1.47
N LYS A 61 14.28 3.42 2.76
CA LYS A 61 14.95 2.23 3.31
C LYS A 61 14.14 0.96 3.09
N PHE A 62 12.82 1.03 3.23
CA PHE A 62 11.94 -0.12 2.96
C PHE A 62 11.95 -0.50 1.47
N ARG A 63 11.84 0.49 0.56
CA ARG A 63 11.99 0.25 -0.88
C ARG A 63 13.36 -0.32 -1.23
N ALA A 64 14.44 0.19 -0.62
CA ALA A 64 15.79 -0.32 -0.84
C ALA A 64 15.95 -1.76 -0.32
N ALA A 65 15.43 -2.07 0.87
CA ALA A 65 15.43 -3.43 1.42
C ALA A 65 14.64 -4.41 0.53
N MET A 66 13.48 -3.99 -0.01
CA MET A 66 12.71 -4.81 -0.96
C MET A 66 13.48 -5.08 -2.26
N GLN A 67 14.26 -4.11 -2.75
CA GLN A 67 15.07 -4.25 -3.97
C GLN A 67 16.34 -5.09 -3.74
N GLN A 68 16.98 -4.94 -2.58
CA GLN A 68 18.24 -5.63 -2.26
C GLN A 68 18.04 -7.04 -1.71
N GLU A 69 16.89 -7.33 -1.12
CA GLU A 69 16.60 -8.64 -0.53
C GLU A 69 15.44 -9.34 -1.28
N PRO A 70 15.70 -9.95 -2.45
CA PRO A 70 14.69 -10.74 -3.18
C PRO A 70 14.14 -11.93 -2.37
N HIS A 71 14.84 -12.37 -1.31
CA HIS A 71 14.35 -13.36 -0.35
C HIS A 71 13.25 -12.79 0.58
N LEU A 72 13.30 -11.48 0.91
CA LEU A 72 12.19 -10.83 1.62
C LEU A 72 10.96 -10.70 0.70
N MET A 73 11.15 -10.56 -0.61
CA MET A 73 10.05 -10.63 -1.59
C MET A 73 9.37 -12.01 -1.63
N LYS A 74 10.11 -13.10 -1.38
CA LYS A 74 9.51 -14.44 -1.23
C LYS A 74 8.61 -14.56 0.00
N GLY A 75 8.78 -13.69 1.02
CA GLY A 75 8.02 -13.72 2.27
C GLY A 75 6.98 -12.61 2.45
N THR A 76 6.99 -11.57 1.61
CA THR A 76 6.01 -10.45 1.66
C THR A 76 4.77 -10.69 0.80
N TRP A 77 4.73 -11.80 0.06
CA TRP A 77 3.59 -12.24 -0.76
C TRP A 77 3.18 -11.27 -1.87
N MET A 78 3.79 -10.09 -2.03
CA MET A 78 3.47 -9.15 -3.11
C MET A 78 4.15 -9.55 -4.42
N THR A 79 3.36 -9.88 -5.43
CA THR A 79 3.83 -10.15 -6.79
C THR A 79 3.88 -8.86 -7.63
N PRO A 80 4.69 -8.81 -8.70
CA PRO A 80 4.71 -7.67 -9.62
C PRO A 80 3.32 -7.29 -10.16
N ALA A 81 2.50 -8.29 -10.51
CA ALA A 81 1.14 -8.06 -11.01
C ALA A 81 0.22 -7.37 -9.97
N VAL A 82 0.32 -7.77 -8.69
CA VAL A 82 -0.44 -7.15 -7.61
C VAL A 82 0.06 -5.72 -7.33
N LEU A 83 1.37 -5.51 -7.43
CA LEU A 83 1.98 -4.18 -7.32
C LEU A 83 1.49 -3.24 -8.42
N GLU A 84 1.46 -3.68 -9.67
CA GLU A 84 0.97 -2.88 -10.80
C GLU A 84 -0.52 -2.52 -10.62
N TRP A 85 -1.35 -3.50 -10.27
CA TRP A 85 -2.77 -3.25 -10.00
C TRP A 85 -2.97 -2.26 -8.84
N LEU A 86 -2.21 -2.41 -7.76
CA LEU A 86 -2.27 -1.51 -6.61
C LEU A 86 -1.82 -0.09 -6.97
N GLN A 87 -0.78 0.07 -7.78
CA GLN A 87 -0.33 1.38 -8.27
C GLN A 87 -1.42 2.09 -9.07
N GLN A 88 -2.18 1.37 -9.90
CA GLN A 88 -3.32 1.93 -10.62
C GLN A 88 -4.42 2.40 -9.67
N ALA A 89 -4.81 1.55 -8.70
CA ALA A 89 -5.84 1.89 -7.71
C ALA A 89 -5.45 3.13 -6.88
N ILE A 90 -4.19 3.21 -6.42
CA ILE A 90 -3.66 4.39 -5.71
C ILE A 90 -3.63 5.62 -6.61
N GLY A 91 -3.26 5.49 -7.88
CA GLY A 91 -3.27 6.59 -8.85
C GLY A 91 -4.66 7.21 -8.99
N ILE A 92 -5.69 6.36 -9.14
CA ILE A 92 -7.09 6.79 -9.22
C ILE A 92 -7.54 7.44 -7.91
N MET A 93 -7.19 6.86 -6.77
CA MET A 93 -7.50 7.40 -5.44
C MET A 93 -6.93 8.82 -5.26
N MET A 94 -5.66 9.01 -5.63
CA MET A 94 -5.00 10.31 -5.55
C MET A 94 -5.68 11.31 -6.50
N GLN A 95 -5.97 10.93 -7.74
CA GLN A 95 -6.70 11.78 -8.68
C GLN A 95 -8.06 12.21 -8.13
N ARG A 96 -8.85 11.29 -7.56
CA ARG A 96 -10.15 11.60 -6.92
C ARG A 96 -9.99 12.60 -5.77
N ARG A 97 -8.97 12.41 -4.92
CA ARG A 97 -8.66 13.34 -3.83
C ARG A 97 -8.29 14.73 -4.33
N PHE A 98 -7.49 14.82 -5.39
CA PHE A 98 -7.11 16.10 -5.99
C PHE A 98 -8.32 16.81 -6.60
N SER A 99 -9.16 16.12 -7.36
CA SER A 99 -10.38 16.71 -7.94
C SER A 99 -11.36 17.20 -6.87
N ALA A 100 -11.56 16.46 -5.78
CA ALA A 100 -12.44 16.91 -4.68
C ALA A 100 -11.89 18.12 -3.90
N SER A 101 -10.56 18.27 -3.84
CA SER A 101 -9.91 19.41 -3.18
C SER A 101 -9.95 20.68 -4.04
N ASP A 102 -9.83 20.54 -5.36
CA ASP A 102 -9.90 21.65 -6.33
C ASP A 102 -11.29 22.30 -6.35
N GLU A 103 -12.36 21.49 -6.32
CA GLU A 103 -13.75 21.98 -6.34
C GLU A 103 -14.13 22.75 -5.06
N SER A 104 -13.46 22.48 -3.94
CA SER A 104 -13.70 23.16 -2.65
C SER A 104 -12.99 24.52 -2.53
N GLN A 105 -12.00 24.81 -3.39
CA GLN A 105 -11.22 26.06 -3.34
C GLN A 105 -11.79 27.16 -4.25
N ILE A 106 -12.78 26.84 -5.10
CA ILE A 106 -13.37 27.74 -6.10
C ILE A 106 -14.72 28.35 -5.62
N ARG A 107 -15.22 28.01 -4.42
CA ARG A 107 -16.47 28.56 -3.86
C ARG A 107 -16.26 29.66 -2.84
#